data_AF-A0A0B8QTY2-F1
#
_entry.id   AF-A0A0B8QTY2-F1
#
_cell.length_a   1.000
_cell.length_b   1.000
_cell.length_c   1.000
_cell.angle_alpha   90.00
_cell.angle_beta   90.00
_cell.angle_gamma   90.00
#
_symmetry.space_group_name_H-M   'P 1'
#
loop_
_entity.id
_entity.type
_entity.pdbx_description
1 polymer ?
#
loop_
_entity_poly.entity_id
_entity_poly.type
_entity_poly.pdbx_seq_one_letter_code
_entity_poly.pdbx_strand_id
1 'polypeptide(L)'
;MNKLFNKPVKVYLAGPFFSEKQIQKVEQLEKALLDNKTVSSIFSPMRCQRPEELAEEIEDFTPEWAKITMENDVKEVEAADIIIAIVDFDDEDTDSGTAWELGYAIAQEKPTDLIRFEETVPTNIMLTERNRAFFTEINQIRNYDFLASPAIPYSGKYQ
;
A
#
# COMPACT_ATOMS: atom_id res chain seq x y z
N MET A 1 4.78 -11.91 -23.45
CA MET A 1 3.89 -11.24 -22.48
C MET A 1 4.05 -9.75 -22.66
N ASN A 2 2.94 -9.02 -22.84
CA ASN A 2 2.97 -7.56 -22.88
C ASN A 2 3.23 -7.07 -21.45
N LYS A 3 4.30 -6.31 -21.25
CA LYS A 3 4.57 -5.68 -19.95
C LYS A 3 3.56 -4.54 -19.75
N LEU A 4 3.03 -4.44 -18.54
CA LEU A 4 2.20 -3.31 -18.12
C LEU A 4 3.06 -2.04 -17.96
N PHE A 5 4.30 -2.20 -17.49
CA PHE A 5 5.26 -1.12 -17.34
C PHE A 5 6.57 -1.40 -18.08
N ASN A 6 7.17 -0.35 -18.65
CA ASN A 6 8.43 -0.45 -19.40
C ASN A 6 9.67 -0.10 -18.58
N LYS A 7 9.49 0.33 -17.32
CA LYS A 7 10.54 0.71 -16.37
C LYS A 7 10.16 0.26 -14.96
N PRO A 8 11.11 0.06 -14.04
CA PRO A 8 10.81 -0.26 -12.64
C PRO A 8 9.82 0.75 -12.04
N VAL A 9 8.86 0.24 -11.27
CA VAL A 9 7.66 0.98 -10.83
C VAL A 9 7.91 1.78 -9.56
N LYS A 10 7.18 2.87 -9.38
CA LYS A 10 7.05 3.56 -8.10
C LYS A 10 5.87 2.98 -7.33
N VAL A 11 6.10 2.63 -6.06
CA VAL A 11 5.10 1.96 -5.23
C VAL A 11 4.64 2.89 -4.12
N TYR A 12 3.34 3.06 -3.96
CA TYR A 12 2.76 3.57 -2.72
C TYR A 12 2.44 2.38 -1.80
N LEU A 13 3.03 2.36 -0.61
CA LEU A 13 2.78 1.34 0.41
C LEU A 13 1.71 1.83 1.37
N ALA A 14 0.51 1.27 1.26
CA ALA A 14 -0.61 1.53 2.14
C ALA A 14 -0.66 0.49 3.27
N GLY A 15 -0.80 0.94 4.51
CA GLY A 15 -0.98 0.04 5.64
C GLY A 15 -0.96 0.79 6.97
N PRO A 16 -1.61 0.24 8.00
CA PRO A 16 -1.64 0.86 9.32
C PRO A 16 -0.29 0.70 10.03
N PHE A 17 -0.02 1.60 10.98
CA PHE A 17 1.23 1.65 11.76
C PHE A 17 1.00 2.11 13.21
N PHE A 18 -0.17 1.81 13.77
CA PHE A 18 -0.62 2.17 15.11
C PHE A 18 -0.09 1.24 16.22
N SER A 19 0.42 0.06 15.85
CA SER A 19 0.99 -0.92 16.78
C SER A 19 2.36 -1.43 16.31
N GLU A 20 3.15 -2.00 17.22
CA GLU A 20 4.46 -2.57 16.88
C GLU A 20 4.36 -3.69 15.83
N LYS A 21 3.30 -4.51 15.91
CA LYS A 21 3.04 -5.56 14.92
C LYS A 21 2.77 -4.96 13.54
N GLN A 22 1.96 -3.92 13.49
CA GLN A 22 1.63 -3.22 12.24
C GLN A 22 2.90 -2.59 11.63
N ILE A 23 3.70 -1.89 12.43
CA ILE A 23 5.00 -1.34 12.01
C ILE A 23 5.89 -2.46 11.44
N GLN A 24 6.01 -3.60 12.12
CA GLN A 24 6.80 -4.73 11.64
C GLN A 24 6.31 -5.28 10.30
N LYS A 25 5.00 -5.30 10.03
CA LYS A 25 4.46 -5.70 8.71
C LYS A 25 4.85 -4.69 7.63
N VAL A 26 4.72 -3.39 7.91
CA VAL A 26 5.15 -2.31 7.00
C VAL A 26 6.65 -2.43 6.70
N GLU A 27 7.51 -2.60 7.70
CA GLU A 27 8.96 -2.73 7.52
C GLU A 27 9.37 -3.97 6.72
N GLN A 28 8.67 -5.10 6.93
CA GLN A 28 8.87 -6.31 6.13
C GLN A 28 8.51 -6.09 4.66
N LEU A 29 7.41 -5.38 4.41
CA LEU A 29 6.96 -5.03 3.07
C LEU A 29 7.92 -4.03 2.38
N GLU A 30 8.31 -2.97 3.08
CA GLU A 30 9.33 -2.01 2.62
C GLU A 30 10.59 -2.74 2.16
N LYS A 31 11.13 -3.62 3.02
CA LYS A 31 12.34 -4.38 2.70
C LYS A 31 12.16 -5.28 1.48
N ALA A 32 11.05 -5.99 1.37
CA ALA A 32 10.80 -6.90 0.25
C ALA A 32 10.65 -6.16 -1.08
N LEU A 33 10.05 -4.97 -1.07
CA LEU A 33 9.94 -4.09 -2.23
C LEU A 33 11.31 -3.49 -2.61
N LEU A 34 12.12 -3.07 -1.64
CA LEU A 34 13.48 -2.57 -1.89
C LEU A 34 14.41 -3.64 -2.48
N ASP A 35 14.22 -4.90 -2.09
CA ASP A 35 14.94 -6.05 -2.63
C ASP A 35 14.46 -6.43 -4.05
N ASN A 36 13.32 -5.93 -4.53
CA ASN A 36 12.73 -6.29 -5.81
C ASN A 36 13.30 -5.45 -6.96
N LYS A 37 13.85 -6.12 -7.98
CA LYS A 37 14.51 -5.49 -9.15
C LYS A 37 13.56 -4.70 -10.08
N THR A 38 12.25 -4.88 -9.93
CA THR A 38 11.22 -4.22 -10.73
C THR A 38 10.58 -3.04 -10.01
N VAL A 39 11.05 -2.70 -8.81
CA VAL A 39 10.69 -1.51 -8.04
C VAL A 39 11.81 -0.47 -8.15
N SER A 40 11.45 0.80 -8.38
CA SER A 40 12.39 1.93 -8.41
C SER A 40 12.43 2.72 -7.10
N SER A 41 11.27 2.94 -6.50
CA SER A 41 11.11 3.69 -5.26
C SER A 41 9.83 3.30 -4.55
N ILE A 42 9.79 3.58 -3.25
CA ILE A 42 8.63 3.32 -2.39
C ILE A 42 8.33 4.62 -1.63
N PHE A 43 7.06 4.98 -1.58
CA PHE A 43 6.54 5.94 -0.61
C PHE A 43 5.79 5.16 0.49
N SER A 44 6.05 5.51 1.75
CA SER A 44 5.47 4.89 2.93
C SER A 44 5.00 6.00 3.87
N PRO A 45 3.68 6.17 4.08
CA PRO A 45 3.15 7.22 4.97
C PRO A 45 3.75 7.17 6.38
N MET A 46 4.06 5.96 6.88
CA MET A 46 4.73 5.74 8.15
C MET A 46 6.06 6.50 8.28
N ARG A 47 6.77 6.73 7.16
CA ARG A 47 8.05 7.44 7.10
C ARG A 47 7.90 8.93 6.80
N CYS A 48 6.70 9.41 6.45
CA CYS A 48 6.46 10.79 5.98
C CYS A 48 5.23 11.43 6.65
N GLN A 49 5.20 11.47 7.98
CA GLN A 49 4.13 12.14 8.74
C GLN A 49 4.29 13.66 8.82
N ARG A 50 5.40 14.20 8.33
CA ARG A 50 5.70 15.64 8.22
C ARG A 50 6.33 15.92 6.85
N PRO A 51 5.51 16.16 5.81
CA PRO A 51 6.02 16.42 4.47
C PRO A 51 6.79 17.74 4.41
N GLU A 52 7.58 17.95 3.35
CA GLU A 52 8.47 19.11 3.21
C GLU A 52 7.72 20.45 3.24
N GLU A 53 6.46 20.48 2.76
CA GLU A 53 5.63 21.68 2.79
C GLU A 53 5.08 22.04 4.19
N LEU A 54 5.24 21.15 5.18
CA LEU A 54 4.80 21.39 6.55
C LEU A 54 5.86 22.19 7.33
N ALA A 55 5.51 23.41 7.72
CA ALA A 55 6.38 24.26 8.52
C ALA A 55 6.68 23.64 9.90
N GLU A 56 7.89 23.87 10.43
CA GLU A 56 8.37 23.26 11.68
C GLU A 56 7.50 23.64 12.89
N GLU A 57 6.93 24.84 12.88
CA GLU A 57 6.07 25.38 13.95
C GLU A 57 4.69 24.74 14.02
N ILE A 58 4.26 24.03 12.97
CA ILE A 58 2.95 23.38 12.95
C ILE A 58 3.06 22.08 13.76
N GLU A 59 2.33 22.00 14.88
CA GLU A 59 2.27 20.80 15.72
C GLU A 59 1.50 19.67 15.04
N ASP A 60 1.91 18.43 15.33
CA ASP A 60 1.20 17.23 14.87
C ASP A 60 -0.23 17.21 15.42
N PHE A 61 -1.15 16.54 14.71
CA PHE A 61 -2.56 16.41 15.08
C PHE A 61 -3.35 17.73 15.15
N THR A 62 -2.85 18.78 14.50
CA THR A 62 -3.60 20.02 14.24
C THR A 62 -4.37 19.94 12.92
N PRO A 63 -5.41 20.77 12.69
CA PRO A 63 -6.12 20.79 11.40
C PRO A 63 -5.22 21.13 10.21
N GLU A 64 -4.20 21.97 10.41
CA GLU A 64 -3.25 22.35 9.37
C GLU A 64 -2.30 21.19 9.02
N TRP A 65 -1.74 20.54 10.05
CA TRP A 65 -1.00 19.28 9.89
C TRP A 65 -1.82 18.24 9.13
N ALA A 66 -3.05 17.98 9.58
CA ALA A 66 -3.90 16.94 9.01
C ALA A 66 -4.18 17.20 7.52
N LYS A 67 -4.44 18.46 7.15
CA LYS A 67 -4.67 18.85 5.77
C LYS A 67 -3.41 18.63 4.92
N ILE A 68 -2.26 19.13 5.36
CA ILE A 68 -1.01 19.06 4.60
C ILE A 68 -0.54 17.62 4.44
N THR A 69 -0.58 16.81 5.51
CA THR A 69 -0.19 15.39 5.47
C THR A 69 -1.11 14.59 4.56
N MET A 70 -2.44 14.76 4.68
CA MET A 70 -3.39 14.08 3.79
C MET A 70 -3.22 14.49 2.32
N GLU A 71 -3.02 15.79 2.04
CA GLU A 71 -2.77 16.26 0.68
C GLU A 71 -1.46 15.70 0.11
N ASN A 72 -0.42 15.52 0.95
CA ASN A 72 0.81 14.85 0.55
C ASN A 72 0.56 13.38 0.20
N ASP A 73 -0.14 12.63 1.05
CA ASP A 73 -0.44 11.22 0.80
C ASP A 73 -1.23 11.04 -0.51
N VAL A 74 -2.19 11.93 -0.80
CA VAL A 74 -2.92 11.96 -2.08
C VAL A 74 -1.98 12.19 -3.27
N LYS A 75 -1.09 13.19 -3.19
CA LYS A 75 -0.10 13.44 -4.25
C LYS A 75 0.78 12.23 -4.51
N GLU A 76 1.16 11.51 -3.46
CA GLU A 76 2.03 10.33 -3.57
C GLU A 76 1.28 9.11 -4.13
N VAL A 77 0.00 8.92 -3.80
CA VAL A 77 -0.87 7.97 -4.50
C VAL A 77 -0.97 8.31 -5.99
N GLU A 78 -1.15 9.59 -6.33
CA GLU A 78 -1.21 10.06 -7.72
C GLU A 78 0.11 9.87 -8.47
N ALA A 79 1.24 10.07 -7.81
CA ALA A 79 2.58 9.94 -8.38
C ALA A 79 3.05 8.49 -8.52
N ALA A 80 2.49 7.56 -7.74
CA ALA A 80 2.83 6.14 -7.80
C ALA A 80 2.31 5.46 -9.08
N ASP A 81 3.07 4.48 -9.57
CA ASP A 81 2.66 3.64 -10.70
C ASP A 81 1.69 2.53 -10.24
N ILE A 82 1.88 2.03 -9.01
CA ILE A 82 1.02 1.03 -8.37
C ILE A 82 0.82 1.32 -6.88
N ILE A 83 -0.26 0.78 -6.31
CA ILE A 83 -0.48 0.74 -4.86
C ILE A 83 -0.31 -0.68 -4.36
N ILE A 84 0.36 -0.87 -3.23
CA ILE A 84 0.34 -2.13 -2.50
C ILE A 84 -0.17 -1.91 -1.09
N ALA A 85 -1.19 -2.67 -0.69
CA ALA A 85 -1.89 -2.46 0.57
C ALA A 85 -1.82 -3.69 1.49
N ILE A 86 -1.56 -3.44 2.78
CA ILE A 86 -1.72 -4.42 3.85
C ILE A 86 -3.21 -4.43 4.25
N VAL A 87 -3.89 -5.57 4.06
CA VAL A 87 -5.35 -5.68 4.25
C VAL A 87 -5.78 -6.37 5.54
N ASP A 88 -4.87 -6.47 6.50
CA ASP A 88 -5.09 -7.03 7.84
C ASP A 88 -4.27 -6.32 8.92
N PHE A 89 -4.90 -6.01 10.05
CA PHE A 89 -4.21 -5.48 11.23
C PHE A 89 -4.82 -6.02 12.51
N ASP A 90 -3.98 -6.45 13.46
CA ASP A 90 -4.38 -6.82 14.83
C ASP A 90 -5.69 -7.64 14.92
N ASP A 91 -5.80 -8.75 14.18
CA ASP A 91 -6.99 -9.63 14.10
C ASP A 91 -8.27 -8.97 13.51
N GLU A 92 -8.17 -7.77 12.96
CA GLU A 92 -9.20 -6.99 12.27
C GLU A 92 -8.91 -6.84 10.76
N ASP A 93 -9.92 -6.38 10.00
CA ASP A 93 -9.82 -6.22 8.55
C ASP A 93 -9.03 -4.96 8.14
N THR A 94 -9.33 -4.32 7.02
CA THR A 94 -8.50 -3.23 6.51
C THR A 94 -8.79 -1.90 7.22
N ASP A 95 -7.74 -1.15 7.57
CA ASP A 95 -7.91 0.19 8.15
C ASP A 95 -8.68 1.11 7.21
N SER A 96 -9.51 2.00 7.79
CA SER A 96 -10.33 2.94 7.04
C SER A 96 -9.50 3.89 6.14
N GLY A 97 -8.31 4.29 6.57
CA GLY A 97 -7.37 5.07 5.76
C GLY A 97 -6.85 4.27 4.57
N THR A 98 -6.37 3.06 4.82
CA THR A 98 -5.94 2.13 3.75
C THR A 98 -7.05 1.83 2.75
N ALA A 99 -8.28 1.63 3.21
CA ALA A 99 -9.44 1.41 2.34
C ALA A 99 -9.78 2.64 1.49
N TRP A 100 -9.62 3.85 2.04
CA TRP A 100 -9.82 5.10 1.31
C TRP A 100 -8.78 5.28 0.20
N GLU A 101 -7.50 5.04 0.50
CA GLU A 101 -6.40 5.10 -0.46
C GLU A 101 -6.57 4.12 -1.62
N LEU A 102 -6.95 2.87 -1.30
CA LEU A 102 -7.29 1.85 -2.31
C LEU A 102 -8.47 2.28 -3.18
N GLY A 103 -9.56 2.76 -2.56
CA GLY A 103 -10.73 3.24 -3.28
C GLY A 103 -10.40 4.39 -4.23
N TYR A 104 -9.60 5.35 -3.78
CA TYR A 104 -9.13 6.48 -4.59
C TYR A 104 -8.28 6.00 -5.77
N ALA A 105 -7.30 5.13 -5.53
CA ALA A 105 -6.43 4.60 -6.58
C ALA A 105 -7.18 3.75 -7.61
N ILE A 106 -8.13 2.90 -7.17
CA ILE A 106 -8.99 2.11 -8.05
C ILE A 106 -9.83 3.04 -8.95
N ALA A 107 -10.36 4.14 -8.41
CA ALA A 107 -11.11 5.11 -9.19
C ALA A 107 -10.24 5.82 -10.24
N GLN A 108 -8.93 5.90 -10.01
CA GLN A 108 -7.93 6.40 -10.97
C GLN A 108 -7.40 5.33 -11.94
N GLU A 109 -7.97 4.12 -11.93
CA GLU A 109 -7.53 2.97 -12.75
C GLU A 109 -6.08 2.56 -12.49
N LYS A 110 -5.52 2.92 -11.33
CA LYS A 110 -4.18 2.46 -10.92
C LYS A 110 -4.23 0.99 -10.55
N PRO A 111 -3.23 0.18 -10.95
CA PRO A 111 -3.12 -1.19 -10.47
C PRO A 111 -2.90 -1.21 -8.95
N THR A 112 -3.72 -1.99 -8.26
CA THR A 112 -3.63 -2.21 -6.82
C THR A 112 -3.29 -3.66 -6.53
N ASP A 113 -2.34 -3.88 -5.63
CA ASP A 113 -1.93 -5.18 -5.14
C ASP A 113 -2.20 -5.27 -3.64
N LEU A 114 -2.53 -6.45 -3.14
CA LEU A 114 -2.86 -6.66 -1.74
C LEU A 114 -1.91 -7.67 -1.12
N ILE A 115 -1.56 -7.48 0.14
CA ILE A 115 -0.93 -8.50 0.97
C ILE A 115 -1.71 -8.67 2.27
N ARG A 116 -1.90 -9.93 2.65
CA ARG A 116 -2.43 -10.30 3.97
C ARG A 116 -1.43 -11.17 4.72
N PHE A 117 -1.12 -10.82 5.95
CA PHE A 117 -0.21 -11.59 6.80
C PHE A 117 -0.95 -12.64 7.66
N GLU A 118 -2.22 -12.39 8.01
CA GLU A 118 -3.02 -13.23 8.90
C GLU A 118 -4.11 -13.99 8.11
N GLU A 119 -3.93 -15.30 7.93
CA GLU A 119 -4.85 -16.14 7.13
C GLU A 119 -6.29 -16.20 7.68
N THR A 120 -6.46 -15.98 8.98
CA THR A 120 -7.75 -16.10 9.66
C THR A 120 -8.66 -14.91 9.43
N VAL A 121 -8.10 -13.75 9.05
CA VAL A 121 -8.82 -12.50 8.86
C VAL A 121 -9.48 -12.48 7.47
N PRO A 122 -10.83 -12.40 7.40
CA PRO A 122 -11.52 -12.19 6.13
C PRO A 122 -11.30 -10.76 5.61
N THR A 123 -11.26 -10.60 4.29
CA THR A 123 -11.13 -9.29 3.64
C THR A 123 -12.47 -8.87 3.05
N ASN A 124 -12.82 -7.59 3.21
CA ASN A 124 -14.04 -7.02 2.67
C ASN A 124 -14.11 -7.16 1.14
N ILE A 125 -15.25 -7.60 0.59
CA ILE A 125 -15.42 -7.80 -0.86
C ILE A 125 -15.12 -6.56 -1.72
N MET A 126 -15.30 -5.35 -1.19
CA MET A 126 -15.01 -4.11 -1.92
C MET A 126 -13.52 -3.97 -2.22
N LEU A 127 -12.68 -4.66 -1.45
CA LEU A 127 -11.23 -4.67 -1.56
C LEU A 127 -10.70 -5.92 -2.24
N THR A 128 -11.50 -6.88 -2.73
CA THR A 128 -10.96 -8.12 -3.34
C THR A 128 -11.00 -8.06 -4.87
N GLU A 129 -12.12 -7.64 -5.46
CA GLU A 129 -12.44 -7.93 -6.85
C GLU A 129 -11.72 -7.08 -7.90
N ARG A 130 -11.19 -5.91 -7.53
CA ARG A 130 -10.56 -4.97 -8.49
C ARG A 130 -9.04 -4.95 -8.44
N ASN A 131 -8.44 -5.77 -7.60
CA ASN A 131 -7.00 -5.83 -7.43
C ASN A 131 -6.36 -6.74 -8.46
N ARG A 132 -5.08 -6.49 -8.69
CA ARG A 132 -4.27 -7.16 -9.68
C ARG A 132 -3.65 -8.42 -9.12
N ALA A 133 -2.98 -8.34 -7.97
CA ALA A 133 -2.45 -9.50 -7.28
C ALA A 133 -2.80 -9.50 -5.79
N PHE A 134 -3.01 -10.71 -5.26
CA PHE A 134 -3.16 -10.99 -3.84
C PHE A 134 -2.00 -11.86 -3.35
N PHE A 135 -1.33 -11.41 -2.30
CA PHE A 135 -0.19 -12.08 -1.67
C PHE A 135 -0.53 -12.50 -0.25
N THR A 136 0.05 -13.63 0.18
CA THR A 136 -0.01 -14.10 1.57
C THR A 136 1.37 -14.25 2.20
N GLU A 137 2.42 -14.17 1.38
CA GLU A 137 3.79 -14.40 1.78
C GLU A 137 4.69 -13.30 1.24
N ILE A 138 5.50 -12.70 2.11
CA ILE A 138 6.37 -11.57 1.76
C ILE A 138 7.38 -11.92 0.64
N ASN A 139 7.77 -13.19 0.55
CA ASN A 139 8.68 -13.66 -0.50
C ASN A 139 8.04 -13.66 -1.89
N GLN A 140 6.71 -13.68 -2.00
CA GLN A 140 6.03 -13.51 -3.29
C GLN A 140 6.31 -12.11 -3.83
N ILE A 141 6.20 -11.09 -2.98
CA ILE A 141 6.47 -9.69 -3.33
C ILE A 141 7.91 -9.48 -3.76
N ARG A 142 8.89 -10.05 -3.03
CA ARG A 142 10.31 -9.92 -3.40
C ARG A 142 10.62 -10.42 -4.82
N ASN A 143 9.87 -11.43 -5.27
CA ASN A 143 10.10 -12.12 -6.54
C ASN A 143 9.07 -11.77 -7.63
N TYR A 144 8.07 -10.95 -7.32
CA TYR A 144 7.00 -10.59 -8.25
C TYR A 144 7.51 -9.65 -9.34
N ASP A 145 7.17 -9.93 -10.60
CA ASP A 145 7.52 -9.05 -11.72
C ASP A 145 6.48 -7.94 -11.85
N PHE A 146 6.71 -6.81 -11.18
CA PHE A 146 5.83 -5.65 -11.26
C PHE A 146 5.75 -5.05 -12.67
N LEU A 147 6.71 -5.33 -13.57
CA LEU A 147 6.64 -4.86 -14.96
C LEU A 147 5.59 -5.62 -15.77
N ALA A 148 5.56 -6.94 -15.62
CA ALA A 148 4.54 -7.78 -16.25
C ALA A 148 3.20 -7.69 -15.51
N SER A 149 3.25 -7.50 -14.19
CA SER A 149 2.11 -7.45 -13.28
C SER A 149 1.11 -8.59 -13.56
N PRO A 150 1.53 -9.86 -13.44
CA PRO A 150 0.64 -11.00 -13.69
C PRO A 150 -0.46 -11.08 -12.62
N ALA A 151 -1.71 -11.27 -13.05
CA ALA A 151 -2.81 -11.33 -12.11
C ALA A 151 -2.71 -12.54 -11.16
N ILE A 152 -2.90 -12.30 -9.87
CA ILE A 152 -2.97 -13.34 -8.83
C ILE A 152 -4.33 -13.16 -8.13
N PRO A 153 -5.33 -14.03 -8.41
CA PRO A 153 -6.65 -13.90 -7.81
C PRO A 153 -6.62 -13.97 -6.29
N TYR A 154 -7.59 -13.32 -5.66
CA TYR A 154 -7.81 -13.45 -4.23
C TYR A 154 -8.10 -14.91 -3.84
N SER A 155 -7.44 -15.39 -2.79
CA SER A 155 -7.54 -16.78 -2.31
C SER A 155 -7.91 -16.90 -0.83
N GLY A 156 -8.31 -15.79 -0.20
CA GLY A 156 -8.64 -15.74 1.23
C GLY A 156 -10.13 -15.90 1.55
N LYS A 157 -10.48 -15.65 2.81
CA LYS A 157 -11.88 -15.59 3.27
C LYS A 157 -12.48 -14.23 2.96
N TYR A 158 -13.78 -14.18 2.67
CA TYR A 158 -14.50 -12.94 2.39
C TYR A 158 -15.31 -12.50 3.61
N GLN A 159 -15.57 -11.20 3.71
CA GLN A 159 -16.62 -10.63 4.55
C GLN A 159 -17.38 -9.51 3.86
#